data_AF-A0A1C7DTP6-F1
#
_entry.id   AF-A0A1C7DTP6-F1
#
_cell.length_a   1.000
_cell.length_b   1.000
_cell.length_c   1.000
_cell.angle_alpha   90.00
_cell.angle_beta   90.00
_cell.angle_gamma   90.00
#
_symmetry.space_group_name_H-M   'P 1'
#
loop_
_entity.id
_entity.type
_entity.pdbx_description
1 polymer ?
#
loop_
_entity_poly.entity_id
_entity_poly.type
_entity_poly.pdbx_seq_one_letter_code
_entity_poly.pdbx_strand_id
1 'polypeptide(L)'
;MKKSTMNTLIGSALAAASGIFVYRAYQEKNTVRVEPDIDMYNSAEIDKRESVDALDDSAEQGLSQLDSIYRDEWQANGFPQTHKEMRELEEDK
;
A
#
# COMPACT_ATOMS: atom_id res chain seq x y z
N MET A 1 35.56 27.46 -34.73
CA MET A 1 35.64 26.06 -34.25
C MET A 1 35.80 25.13 -35.45
N LYS A 2 36.58 24.04 -35.34
CA LYS A 2 36.75 23.08 -36.44
C LYS A 2 35.46 22.28 -36.64
N LYS A 3 35.05 22.02 -37.89
CA LYS A 3 33.81 21.30 -38.23
C LYS A 3 33.71 19.91 -37.56
N SER A 4 34.85 19.23 -37.41
CA SER A 4 34.94 17.96 -36.69
C SER A 4 34.51 18.06 -35.22
N THR A 5 34.94 19.11 -34.51
CA THR A 5 34.54 19.35 -33.11
C THR A 5 33.04 19.63 -32.97
N MET A 6 32.45 20.31 -33.96
CA MET A 6 31.02 20.62 -33.99
C MET A 6 30.17 19.37 -34.27
N ASN A 7 30.60 18.48 -35.16
CA ASN A 7 29.93 17.21 -35.42
C ASN A 7 30.01 16.25 -34.21
N THR A 8 31.14 16.20 -33.50
CA THR A 8 31.28 15.39 -32.28
C THR A 8 30.37 15.89 -31.16
N LEU A 9 30.25 17.22 -30.97
CA LEU A 9 29.36 17.81 -29.97
C LEU A 9 27.87 17.57 -30.28
N ILE A 10 27.47 17.66 -31.55
CA ILE A 10 26.09 17.40 -31.97
C ILE A 10 25.76 15.90 -31.81
N GLY A 11 26.70 15.02 -32.17
CA GLY A 11 26.54 13.57 -32.02
C GLY A 11 26.44 13.12 -30.56
N SER A 12 27.24 13.70 -29.66
CA SER A 12 27.20 13.36 -28.24
C SER A 12 25.93 13.88 -27.54
N ALA A 13 25.41 15.05 -27.93
CA ALA A 13 24.15 15.59 -27.41
C ALA A 13 22.94 14.71 -27.78
N LEU A 14 22.89 14.17 -29.00
CA LEU A 14 21.83 13.26 -29.45
C LEU A 14 21.85 11.91 -28.70
N ALA A 15 23.03 11.35 -28.45
CA ALA A 15 23.17 10.08 -27.72
C ALA A 15 22.67 10.20 -26.27
N ALA A 16 23.04 11.28 -25.57
CA ALA A 16 22.60 11.52 -24.19
C ALA A 16 21.08 11.75 -24.07
N ALA A 17 20.47 12.43 -25.04
CA ALA A 17 19.02 12.63 -25.06
C ALA A 17 18.26 11.31 -25.29
N SER A 18 18.75 10.45 -26.19
CA SER A 18 18.10 9.17 -26.53
C SER A 18 18.10 8.16 -25.39
N GLY A 19 19.14 8.16 -24.54
CA GLY A 19 19.26 7.24 -23.40
C GLY A 19 18.15 7.39 -22.35
N ILE A 20 17.70 8.63 -22.09
CA ILE A 20 16.62 8.90 -21.12
C ILE A 20 15.29 8.31 -21.61
N PHE A 21 14.99 8.45 -22.91
CA PHE A 21 13.75 7.90 -23.49
C PHE A 21 13.76 6.37 -23.49
N VAL A 22 14.87 5.74 -23.84
CA VAL A 22 14.99 4.26 -23.79
C VAL A 22 14.87 3.74 -22.36
N TYR A 23 15.52 4.39 -21.39
CA TYR A 23 15.42 4.03 -19.98
C TYR A 23 14.00 4.16 -19.44
N ARG A 24 13.30 5.26 -19.76
CA ARG A 24 11.89 5.45 -19.36
C ARG A 24 10.97 4.41 -19.99
N ALA A 25 11.13 4.11 -21.28
CA ALA A 25 10.34 3.09 -21.96
C ALA A 25 10.58 1.68 -21.38
N TYR A 26 11.80 1.37 -20.94
CA TYR A 26 12.13 0.12 -20.27
C TYR A 26 11.47 0.03 -18.87
N GLN A 27 11.49 1.11 -18.10
CA GLN A 27 10.81 1.17 -16.80
C GLN A 27 9.29 1.01 -16.96
N GLU A 28 8.67 1.73 -17.90
CA GLU A 28 7.22 1.63 -18.14
C GLU A 28 6.75 0.23 -18.55
N LYS A 29 7.58 -0.57 -19.22
CA LYS A 29 7.24 -1.96 -19.56
C LYS A 29 7.21 -2.89 -18.35
N ASN A 30 7.95 -2.57 -17.30
CA ASN A 30 8.11 -3.42 -16.12
C ASN A 30 7.31 -2.92 -14.91
N THR A 31 6.57 -1.81 -15.04
CA THR A 31 5.67 -1.35 -14.00
C THR A 31 4.33 -2.05 -14.10
N VAL A 32 3.93 -2.74 -13.03
CA VAL A 32 2.56 -3.25 -12.88
C VAL A 32 1.65 -2.03 -12.75
N ARG A 33 0.84 -1.77 -13.79
CA ARG A 33 -0.17 -0.71 -13.76
C ARG A 33 -1.44 -1.29 -13.12
N VAL A 34 -1.65 -0.96 -11.85
CA VAL A 34 -2.93 -1.21 -11.16
C VAL A 34 -3.74 0.07 -11.26
N GLU A 35 -5.03 -0.04 -11.57
CA GLU A 35 -5.92 1.11 -11.54
C GLU A 35 -5.99 1.63 -10.10
N PRO A 36 -5.89 2.96 -9.86
CA PRO A 36 -5.82 3.52 -8.51
C PRO A 36 -7.03 3.18 -7.63
N ASP A 37 -8.18 2.85 -8.22
CA ASP A 37 -9.41 2.52 -7.50
C ASP A 37 -9.50 1.04 -7.08
N ILE A 38 -8.65 0.16 -7.62
CA ILE A 38 -8.61 -1.28 -7.31
C ILE A 38 -7.47 -1.63 -6.35
N ASP A 39 -6.58 -0.68 -6.03
CA ASP A 39 -5.49 -0.88 -5.09
C ASP A 39 -5.98 -0.78 -3.62
N MET A 40 -6.71 -1.81 -3.19
CA MET A 40 -7.17 -1.96 -1.81
C MET A 40 -6.01 -2.12 -0.80
N TYR A 41 -4.77 -2.32 -1.25
CA TYR A 41 -3.60 -2.46 -0.39
C TYR A 41 -2.99 -1.12 0.04
N ASN A 42 -3.45 0.01 -0.49
CA ASN A 42 -2.66 1.24 -0.49
C ASN A 42 -3.41 2.52 -0.14
N SER A 43 -4.48 2.45 0.65
CA SER A 43 -4.99 3.67 1.27
C SER A 43 -4.39 3.83 2.66
N ALA A 44 -3.13 4.26 2.74
CA ALA A 44 -2.55 4.81 3.99
C ALA A 44 -3.41 5.93 4.61
N GLU A 45 -4.40 6.40 3.86
CA GLU A 45 -5.46 7.28 4.29
C GLU A 45 -6.49 6.63 5.24
N ILE A 46 -6.97 5.39 4.98
CA ILE A 46 -8.00 4.77 5.83
C ILE A 46 -7.46 4.36 7.21
N ASP A 47 -6.15 4.12 7.30
CA ASP A 47 -5.42 3.88 8.55
C ASP A 47 -5.31 5.14 9.43
N LYS A 48 -5.44 6.33 8.83
CA LYS A 48 -5.33 7.63 9.52
C LYS A 48 -6.66 8.30 9.80
N ARG A 49 -7.70 7.93 9.05
CA ARG A 49 -9.04 8.46 9.27
C ARG A 49 -9.73 7.66 10.37
N GLU A 50 -10.46 8.36 11.22
CA GLU A 50 -11.30 7.75 12.24
C GLU A 50 -12.47 6.98 11.60
N SER A 51 -12.90 5.93 12.30
CA SER A 51 -14.08 5.13 11.96
C SER A 51 -15.29 6.01 11.67
N VAL A 52 -16.06 5.63 10.65
CA VAL A 52 -17.28 6.35 10.25
C VAL A 52 -18.33 6.30 11.37
N ASP A 53 -18.33 5.21 12.12
CA ASP A 53 -19.33 4.92 13.14
C ASP A 53 -18.90 5.39 14.54
N ALA A 54 -17.75 6.06 14.69
CA ALA A 54 -17.24 6.54 15.98
C ALA A 54 -18.19 7.51 16.71
N LEU A 55 -19.04 8.24 15.98
CA LEU A 55 -20.04 9.12 16.58
C LEU A 55 -21.23 8.35 17.16
N ASP A 56 -21.57 7.21 16.56
CA ASP A 56 -22.78 6.45 16.87
C ASP A 56 -22.50 5.23 17.76
N ASP A 57 -21.29 4.66 17.70
CA ASP A 57 -20.83 3.55 18.54
C ASP A 57 -19.57 3.93 19.34
N SER A 58 -19.69 3.88 20.66
CA SER A 58 -18.57 4.08 21.59
C SER A 58 -17.43 3.06 21.41
N ALA A 59 -17.72 1.86 20.89
CA ALA A 59 -16.71 0.84 20.63
C ALA A 59 -15.90 1.10 19.35
N GLU A 60 -16.36 2.04 18.52
CA GLU A 60 -15.69 2.49 17.28
C GLU A 60 -14.85 3.76 17.51
N GLN A 61 -14.99 4.41 18.66
CA GLN A 61 -14.25 5.63 19.00
C GLN A 61 -12.76 5.36 19.09
N GLY A 62 -11.98 6.15 18.34
CA GLY A 62 -10.53 6.01 18.27
C GLY A 62 -10.04 4.83 17.42
N LEU A 63 -10.92 4.04 16.80
CA LEU A 63 -10.54 3.08 15.76
C LEU A 63 -10.29 3.82 14.45
N SER A 64 -9.28 3.37 13.69
CA SER A 64 -9.16 3.78 12.30
C SER A 64 -10.27 3.12 11.46
N GLN A 65 -10.53 3.64 10.26
CA GLN A 65 -11.47 2.99 9.33
C GLN A 65 -10.99 1.58 8.97
N LEU A 66 -9.68 1.35 8.93
CA LEU A 66 -9.10 0.03 8.72
C LEU A 66 -9.41 -0.91 9.88
N ASP A 67 -9.17 -0.48 11.12
CA ASP A 67 -9.41 -1.28 12.31
C ASP A 67 -10.89 -1.62 12.48
N SER A 68 -11.77 -0.66 12.17
CA SER A 68 -13.22 -0.83 12.14
C SER A 68 -13.64 -1.96 11.20
N ILE A 69 -13.10 -2.00 9.97
CA ILE A 69 -13.41 -3.05 8.98
C ILE A 69 -13.04 -4.45 9.48
N TYR A 70 -11.91 -4.59 10.19
CA TYR A 70 -11.41 -5.89 10.67
C TYR A 70 -11.84 -6.23 12.11
N ARG A 71 -12.56 -5.33 12.78
CA ARG A 71 -12.95 -5.45 14.18
C ARG A 71 -13.69 -6.76 14.46
N ASP A 72 -14.65 -7.10 13.61
CA ASP A 72 -15.46 -8.32 13.76
C ASP A 72 -14.61 -9.59 13.60
N GLU A 73 -13.62 -9.58 12.72
CA GLU A 73 -12.68 -10.70 12.58
C GLU A 73 -11.78 -10.83 13.81
N TRP A 74 -11.29 -9.71 14.36
CA TRP A 74 -10.48 -9.70 15.57
C TRP A 74 -11.26 -10.16 16.80
N GLN A 75 -12.53 -9.77 16.92
CA GLN A 75 -13.42 -10.26 17.98
C GLN A 75 -13.76 -11.74 17.78
N ALA A 76 -13.97 -12.20 16.55
CA ALA A 76 -14.24 -13.60 16.23
C ALA A 76 -13.04 -14.51 16.56
N ASN A 77 -11.81 -14.00 16.46
CA ASN A 77 -10.61 -14.71 16.91
C ASN A 77 -10.52 -14.82 18.44
N GLY A 78 -11.37 -14.11 19.18
CA GLY A 78 -11.43 -14.11 20.64
C GLY A 78 -12.38 -15.16 21.23
N PHE A 79 -12.01 -16.45 21.17
CA PHE A 79 -12.44 -17.50 22.13
C PHE A 79 -11.68 -18.83 21.92
N PRO A 80 -11.25 -19.54 22.99
CA PRO A 80 -10.12 -19.20 23.84
C PRO A 80 -8.76 -19.30 23.13
N GLN A 81 -7.86 -18.35 23.36
CA GLN A 81 -6.55 -18.26 22.70
C GLN A 81 -5.43 -18.95 23.48
N THR A 82 -5.72 -19.51 24.66
CA THR A 82 -4.72 -20.16 25.51
C THR A 82 -5.17 -21.53 26.03
N HIS A 83 -4.21 -22.43 26.24
CA HIS A 83 -4.46 -23.76 26.84
C HIS A 83 -5.08 -23.72 28.24
N LYS A 84 -4.99 -22.59 28.94
CA LYS A 84 -5.59 -22.42 30.26
C LYS A 84 -7.09 -22.16 30.14
N GLU A 85 -7.48 -21.21 29.30
CA GLU A 85 -8.91 -20.88 29.07
C GLU A 85 -9.66 -22.05 28.42
N MET A 86 -8.99 -22.83 27.56
CA MET A 86 -9.52 -24.11 27.05
C MET A 86 -9.85 -25.09 28.20
N ARG A 87 -8.99 -25.17 29.22
CA ARG A 87 -9.14 -26.08 30.35
C ARG A 87 -10.26 -25.65 31.28
N GLU A 88 -10.35 -24.35 31.56
CA GLU A 88 -11.42 -23.76 32.38
C GLU A 88 -12.79 -23.94 31.70
N LEU A 89 -12.87 -23.87 30.36
CA LEU A 89 -14.10 -24.15 29.62
C LEU A 89 -14.55 -25.63 29.65
N GLU A 90 -13.58 -26.55 29.74
CA GLU A 90 -13.83 -27.99 29.88
C GLU A 90 -14.28 -28.36 31.29
N GLU A 91 -13.82 -27.63 32.30
CA GLU A 91 -14.20 -27.81 33.71
C GLU A 91 -15.61 -27.26 34.05
N ASP A 92 -16.12 -26.30 33.27
CA ASP A 92 -17.46 -25.70 33.41
C ASP A 92 -18.60 -26.49 32.70
N LYS A 93 -18.33 -27.69 32.15
CA LYS A 93 -19.33 -28.61 31.55
C LYS A 93 -19.72 -29.77 32.48
#